data_AF-A0A645HYQ5-F1
#
_entry.id   AF-A0A645HYQ5-F1
#
_cell.length_a   1.000
_cell.length_b   1.000
_cell.length_c   1.000
_cell.angle_alpha   90.00
_cell.angle_beta   90.00
_cell.angle_gamma   90.00
#
_symmetry.space_group_name_H-M   'P 1'
#
loop_
_entity.id
_entity.type
_entity.pdbx_description
1 polymer ?
#
loop_
_entity_poly.entity_id
_entity_poly.type
_entity_poly.pdbx_seq_one_letter_code
_entity_poly.pdbx_strand_id
1 'polypeptide(L)'
;MLPHDEFVSRVDPGIWHRGQSDDQQLRNMVEAHSRWTGSKRARDLLDNWAAARAKFVKVFPTEYQRALGEIFERKQKEKQAAKAPAAPQKEAVAAK
;
A
#
# COMPACT_ATOMS: atom_id res chain seq x y z
N MET A 1 13.42 -7.90 -2.68
CA MET A 1 12.02 -7.63 -2.25
C MET A 1 11.57 -8.62 -1.18
N LEU A 2 10.85 -8.15 -0.16
CA LEU A 2 10.19 -8.98 0.85
C LEU A 2 8.92 -9.64 0.28
N PRO A 3 8.57 -10.88 0.67
CA PRO A 3 7.26 -11.45 0.37
C PRO A 3 6.11 -10.61 0.89
N HIS A 4 4.93 -10.72 0.27
CA HIS A 4 3.75 -9.96 0.68
C HIS A 4 3.43 -10.10 2.18
N ASP A 5 3.37 -11.32 2.70
CA ASP A 5 2.99 -11.57 4.10
C ASP A 5 4.01 -10.96 5.10
N GLU A 6 5.29 -11.07 4.78
CA GLU A 6 6.36 -10.43 5.57
C GLU A 6 6.36 -8.90 5.42
N PHE A 7 6.01 -8.39 4.24
CA PHE A 7 5.91 -6.95 4.00
C PHE A 7 4.78 -6.33 4.83
N VAL A 8 3.61 -6.97 4.84
CA VAL A 8 2.43 -6.50 5.58
C VAL A 8 2.71 -6.41 7.07
N SER A 9 3.51 -7.31 7.62
CA SER A 9 3.87 -7.32 9.04
C SER A 9 5.01 -6.37 9.42
N ARG A 10 5.93 -6.06 8.49
CA ARG A 10 7.16 -5.31 8.80
C ARG A 10 7.13 -3.85 8.36
N VAL A 11 6.31 -3.49 7.38
CA VAL A 11 6.36 -2.19 6.72
C VAL A 11 5.13 -1.37 7.05
N ASP A 12 5.34 -0.16 7.57
CA ASP A 12 4.28 0.77 7.94
C ASP A 12 3.34 1.06 6.75
N PRO A 13 2.01 0.93 6.90
CA PRO A 13 1.04 1.20 5.83
C PRO A 13 1.12 2.60 5.21
N GLY A 14 1.63 3.59 5.96
CA GLY A 14 1.78 4.96 5.50
C GLY A 14 2.87 5.15 4.45
N ILE A 15 3.80 4.21 4.31
CA ILE A 15 4.84 4.25 3.27
C ILE A 15 4.56 3.28 2.11
N TRP A 16 3.37 2.68 2.06
CA TRP A 16 2.99 1.77 0.97
C TRP A 16 2.70 2.57 -0.30
N HIS A 17 3.48 2.32 -1.35
CA HIS A 17 3.25 2.93 -2.65
C HIS A 17 2.02 2.29 -3.32
N ARG A 18 0.99 3.11 -3.60
CA ARG A 18 -0.31 2.68 -4.15
C ARG A 18 -1.06 1.67 -3.26
N GLY A 19 -0.73 1.58 -1.98
CA GLY A 19 -1.39 0.66 -1.04
C GLY A 19 -1.16 -0.83 -1.37
N GLN A 20 -0.09 -1.15 -2.07
CA GLN A 20 0.28 -2.53 -2.41
C GLN A 20 1.65 -2.87 -1.83
N SER A 21 1.91 -4.17 -1.61
CA SER A 21 3.27 -4.59 -1.32
C SER A 21 4.15 -4.45 -2.56
N ASP A 22 5.42 -4.18 -2.31
CA ASP A 22 6.45 -4.06 -3.32
C ASP A 22 6.56 -5.31 -4.22
N ASP A 23 6.45 -6.51 -3.63
CA ASP A 23 6.49 -7.80 -4.34
C ASP A 23 5.30 -7.98 -5.29
N GLN A 24 4.08 -7.69 -4.82
CA GLN A 24 2.88 -7.79 -5.65
C GLN A 24 2.93 -6.80 -6.82
N GLN A 25 3.31 -5.55 -6.53
CA GLN A 25 3.36 -4.51 -7.55
C GLN A 25 4.41 -4.84 -8.62
N LEU A 26 5.60 -5.28 -8.20
CA LEU A 26 6.66 -5.66 -9.12
C LEU A 26 6.25 -6.86 -9.97
N ARG A 27 5.67 -7.91 -9.37
CA ARG A 27 5.20 -9.09 -10.09
C ARG A 27 4.17 -8.72 -11.17
N ASN A 28 3.17 -7.92 -10.82
CA ASN A 28 2.15 -7.46 -11.77
C ASN A 28 2.75 -6.72 -12.96
N MET A 29 3.76 -5.87 -12.73
CA MET A 29 4.47 -5.15 -13.80
C MET A 29 5.23 -6.11 -14.71
N VAL A 30 5.91 -7.12 -14.16
CA VAL A 30 6.64 -8.12 -14.95
C VAL A 30 5.68 -9.01 -15.74
N GLU A 31 4.55 -9.42 -15.16
CA GLU A 31 3.49 -10.18 -15.84
C GLU A 31 2.89 -9.38 -17.00
N ALA A 32 2.56 -8.11 -16.76
CA ALA A 32 2.07 -7.22 -17.82
C ALA A 32 3.11 -7.08 -18.93
N HIS A 33 4.37 -6.82 -18.60
CA HIS A 33 5.43 -6.71 -19.59
C HIS A 33 5.58 -8.00 -20.41
N SER A 34 5.57 -9.17 -19.77
CA SER A 34 5.59 -10.48 -20.45
C SER A 34 4.41 -10.63 -21.42
N ARG A 35 3.20 -10.28 -20.98
CA ARG A 35 1.98 -10.38 -21.79
C ARG A 35 2.03 -9.47 -23.03
N TRP A 36 2.48 -8.22 -22.86
CA TRP A 36 2.44 -7.22 -23.93
C TRP A 36 3.61 -7.32 -24.91
N THR A 37 4.76 -7.86 -24.49
CA THR A 37 5.97 -7.91 -25.32
C THR A 37 6.39 -9.32 -25.73
N GLY A 38 5.82 -10.36 -25.12
CA GLY A 38 6.28 -11.73 -25.30
C GLY A 38 7.67 -12.00 -24.71
N SER A 39 8.22 -11.12 -23.86
CA SER A 39 9.57 -11.21 -23.31
C SER A 39 9.86 -12.56 -22.65
N LYS A 40 10.79 -13.33 -23.24
CA LYS A 40 11.28 -14.60 -22.65
C LYS A 40 11.93 -14.36 -21.29
N ARG A 41 12.69 -13.27 -21.16
CA ARG A 41 13.36 -12.91 -19.90
C ARG A 41 12.35 -12.67 -18.77
N ALA A 42 11.22 -12.04 -19.07
CA ALA A 42 10.16 -11.83 -18.09
C ALA A 42 9.52 -13.14 -17.64
N ARG A 43 9.28 -14.07 -18.57
CA ARG A 43 8.82 -15.43 -18.23
C ARG A 43 9.80 -16.15 -17.32
N ASP A 44 11.09 -16.16 -17.66
CA ASP A 44 12.11 -16.81 -16.83
C ASP A 44 12.18 -16.21 -15.40
N LEU A 45 11.94 -14.89 -15.26
CA LEU A 45 11.87 -14.25 -13.95
C LEU A 45 10.63 -14.68 -13.16
N LEU A 46 9.48 -14.83 -13.82
CA LEU A 46 8.22 -15.26 -13.19
C LEU A 46 8.26 -16.73 -12.78
N ASP A 47 8.85 -17.59 -13.62
CA ASP A 47 8.99 -19.02 -13.34
C ASP A 47 9.85 -19.29 -12.09
N ASN A 48 10.84 -18.42 -11.83
CA ASN A 48 11.68 -18.48 -10.64
C ASN A 48 11.52 -17.25 -9.73
N TRP A 49 10.28 -16.82 -9.52
CA TRP A 49 9.98 -15.55 -8.86
C TRP A 49 10.60 -15.43 -7.46
N ALA A 50 10.53 -16.49 -6.65
CA ALA A 50 11.02 -16.48 -5.27
C ALA A 50 12.50 -16.12 -5.16
N ALA A 51 13.33 -16.61 -6.07
CA ALA A 51 14.75 -16.27 -6.14
C ALA A 51 15.00 -14.96 -6.89
N ALA A 52 14.23 -14.69 -7.95
CA ALA A 52 14.38 -13.48 -8.76
C ALA A 52 14.09 -12.20 -7.97
N ARG A 53 12.99 -12.16 -7.20
CA ARG A 53 12.57 -10.98 -6.42
C ARG A 53 13.62 -10.53 -5.40
N ALA A 54 14.47 -11.44 -4.91
CA ALA A 54 15.53 -11.12 -3.96
C ALA A 54 16.63 -10.24 -4.59
N LYS A 55 16.76 -10.26 -5.91
CA LYS A 55 17.78 -9.52 -6.67
C LYS A 55 17.34 -8.10 -7.06
N PHE A 56 16.08 -7.76 -6.84
CA PHE A 56 15.58 -6.42 -7.14
C PHE A 56 15.90 -5.45 -6.00
N VAL A 57 16.46 -4.30 -6.37
CA VAL A 57 16.72 -3.17 -5.48
C VAL A 57 15.57 -2.18 -5.62
N LYS A 58 14.89 -1.90 -4.51
CA LYS A 58 13.92 -0.81 -4.45
C LYS A 58 14.67 0.50 -4.29
N VAL A 59 14.53 1.38 -5.27
CA VAL A 59 14.97 2.77 -5.16
C VAL A 59 13.77 3.59 -4.72
N PHE A 60 13.82 4.14 -3.52
CA PHE A 60 12.73 4.92 -2.95
C PHE A 60 13.25 6.27 -2.46
N PRO A 61 12.89 7.38 -3.12
CA PRO A 61 13.36 8.70 -2.72
C PRO A 61 12.87 9.08 -1.31
N THR A 62 13.74 9.69 -0.52
CA THR A 62 13.46 10.10 0.87
C THR A 62 12.28 11.06 0.96
N GLU A 63 12.24 12.04 0.07
CA GLU A 63 11.18 13.05 0.04
C GLU A 63 9.83 12.44 -0.35
N TYR A 64 9.86 11.44 -1.23
CA TYR A 64 8.65 10.71 -1.61
C TYR A 64 8.11 9.87 -0.45
N GLN A 65 9.00 9.24 0.34
CA GLN A 65 8.61 8.54 1.56
C GLN A 65 7.93 9.47 2.56
N ARG A 66 8.50 10.66 2.78
CA ARG A 66 7.89 11.66 3.67
C ARG A 66 6.50 12.06 3.18
N ALA A 67 6.38 12.38 1.89
CA ALA A 67 5.12 12.78 1.29
C ALA A 67 4.03 11.70 1.43
N LEU A 68 4.37 10.41 1.26
CA LEU A 68 3.41 9.32 1.48
C LEU A 68 2.94 9.25 2.93
N GLY A 69 3.85 9.38 3.89
CA GLY A 69 3.51 9.41 5.32
C GLY A 69 2.55 10.55 5.65
N GLU A 70 2.83 11.77 5.17
CA GLU A 70 1.96 12.94 5.37
C GLU A 70 0.56 12.72 4.76
N ILE A 71 0.48 12.14 3.55
CA ILE A 71 -0.80 11.81 2.90
C ILE A 71 -1.57 10.77 3.72
N PHE A 72 -0.88 9.75 4.24
CA PHE A 72 -1.51 8.72 5.06
C PHE A 72 -2.06 9.30 6.36
N GLU A 73 -1.28 10.11 7.08
CA GLU A 73 -1.73 10.76 8.32
C GLU A 73 -2.94 11.66 8.09
N ARG A 74 -2.95 12.47 7.03
CA ARG A 74 -4.10 13.30 6.67
C ARG A 74 -5.35 12.45 6.46
N LYS A 75 -5.25 11.36 5.71
CA LYS A 75 -6.35 10.42 5.49
C LYS A 75 -6.82 9.75 6.77
N GLN A 76 -5.93 9.43 7.71
CA GLN A 76 -6.32 8.88 9.01
C GLN A 76 -7.06 9.90 9.86
N LYS A 77 -6.60 11.16 9.90
CA LYS A 77 -7.29 12.25 10.61
C LYS A 77 -8.69 12.50 10.04
N GLU A 78 -8.84 12.52 8.72
CA GLU A 78 -10.15 12.62 8.05
C GLU A 78 -11.06 11.45 8.40
N LYS A 79 -10.56 10.21 8.35
CA LYS A 79 -11.33 9.03 8.77
C LYS A 79 -11.73 9.09 10.23
N GLN A 80 -10.87 9.59 11.11
CA GLN A 80 -11.16 9.69 12.53
C GLN A 80 -12.17 10.80 12.83
N ALA A 81 -12.11 11.93 12.12
CA ALA A 81 -13.12 12.98 12.18
C ALA A 81 -14.48 12.49 11.66
N ALA A 82 -14.50 11.66 10.61
CA ALA A 82 -15.73 11.03 10.13
C ALA A 82 -16.28 9.92 11.05
N LYS A 83 -15.46 9.40 11.97
CA LYS A 83 -15.82 8.31 12.89
C LYS A 83 -16.14 8.80 14.32
N ALA A 84 -15.94 10.08 14.62
CA ALA A 84 -16.38 10.70 15.87
C ALA A 84 -17.91 10.89 15.83
N PRO A 85 -18.65 10.45 16.86
CA PRO A 85 -20.08 10.25 16.78
C PRO A 85 -20.86 11.57 16.80
N ALA A 86 -21.92 11.63 16.00
CA ALA A 86 -23.05 12.49 16.31
C ALA A 86 -23.69 12.03 17.64
N ALA A 87 -23.68 12.86 18.68
CA ALA A 87 -24.72 13.00 19.72
C ALA A 87 -24.25 13.96 20.84
N PRO A 88 -25.15 14.72 21.55
CA PRO A 88 -26.59 14.45 21.72
C PRO A 88 -27.49 15.67 21.43
N GLN A 89 -28.60 15.47 20.71
CA GLN A 89 -29.73 16.40 20.80
C GLN A 89 -30.42 16.14 22.14
N LYS A 90 -30.30 17.13 23.03
CA LYS A 90 -31.11 17.25 24.23
C LYS A 90 -32.55 17.57 23.81
N GLU A 91 -33.46 16.63 23.92
CA GLU A 91 -34.87 16.97 24.14
C GLU A 91 -35.11 16.98 25.64
N ALA A 92 -34.86 18.15 26.22
CA ALA A 92 -35.60 18.59 27.38
C ALA A 92 -36.97 19.04 26.88
N VAL A 93 -37.99 18.21 27.06
CA VAL A 93 -39.37 18.70 27.11
C VAL A 93 -39.87 18.43 28.52
N ALA A 94 -39.77 19.47 29.34
CA ALA A 94 -40.66 19.66 30.46
C ALA A 94 -42.09 19.79 29.94
N ALA A 95 -43.05 19.10 30.57
CA ALA A 95 -44.28 19.68 31.09
C ALA A 95 -45.39 18.62 31.30
N LYS A 96 -45.77 18.51 32.59
CA LYS A 96 -47.14 18.43 33.13
C LYS A 96 -47.95 17.15 32.97
#